data_AF-A0A520IN09-F1
#
_entry.id   AF-A0A520IN09-F1
#
_cell.length_a   1.000
_cell.length_b   1.000
_cell.length_c   1.000
_cell.angle_alpha   90.00
_cell.angle_beta   90.00
_cell.angle_gamma   90.00
#
_symmetry.space_group_name_H-M   'P 1'
#
loop_
_entity.id
_entity.type
_entity.pdbx_description
1 polymer ?
#
loop_
_entity_poly.entity_id
_entity_poly.type
_entity_poly.pdbx_seq_one_letter_code
_entity_poly.pdbx_strand_id
1 'polypeptide(L)' 'MSPIDKPPLELLIAAPRGFCAGVDRAIRIVELAIEKHGAPVYVRHEIV' A
#
# COMPACT_ATOMS: atom_id res chain seq x y z
N MET A 1 -1.47 -6.23 31.58
CA MET A 1 -1.64 -4.82 31.20
C MET A 1 -2.78 -4.74 30.22
N SER A 2 -3.90 -4.16 30.62
CA SER A 2 -5.01 -3.92 29.70
C SER A 2 -4.65 -2.74 28.79
N PRO A 3 -5.25 -2.61 27.59
CA PRO A 3 -5.05 -1.45 26.73
C PRO A 3 -5.39 -0.11 27.40
N ILE A 4 -6.12 -0.14 28.52
CA ILE A 4 -6.64 1.02 29.26
C ILE A 4 -5.56 1.60 30.22
N ASP A 5 -4.50 0.84 30.53
CA ASP A 5 -3.48 1.22 31.51
C ASP A 5 -2.29 1.99 30.91
N LYS A 6 -2.39 2.48 29.67
CA LYS A 6 -1.28 3.17 28.99
C LYS A 6 -1.32 4.68 29.25
N PRO A 7 -0.17 5.34 29.48
CA PRO A 7 -0.12 6.78 29.61
C PRO A 7 -0.52 7.47 28.29
N PRO A 8 -1.04 8.71 28.34
CA PRO A 8 -1.37 9.45 27.13
C PRO A 8 -0.11 9.67 26.27
N LEU A 9 -0.23 9.40 24.97
CA LEU A 9 0.82 9.59 23.98
C LEU A 9 0.32 10.55 22.91
N GLU A 10 1.04 11.64 22.69
CA GLU A 10 0.79 12.53 21.55
C GLU A 10 1.42 11.91 20.30
N LEU A 11 0.59 11.72 19.26
CA LEU A 11 0.99 11.07 18.02
C LEU A 11 0.84 12.05 16.86
N LEU A 12 1.96 12.47 16.29
CA LEU A 12 1.98 13.35 15.12
C LEU A 12 1.90 12.53 13.84
N ILE A 13 0.92 12.84 13.00
CA ILE A 13 0.69 12.16 11.73
C ILE A 13 0.98 13.12 10.58
N ALA A 14 2.02 12.83 9.80
CA ALA A 14 2.41 13.65 8.66
C ALA A 14 1.37 13.62 7.52
N ALA A 15 1.30 14.72 6.75
CA ALA A 15 0.51 14.82 5.53
C ALA A 15 1.24 15.68 4.47
N PRO A 16 1.23 15.28 3.19
CA PRO A 16 0.68 14.03 2.65
C PRO A 16 1.54 12.82 3.05
N ARG A 17 0.92 11.64 3.16
CA ARG A 17 1.60 10.37 3.45
C ARG A 17 0.97 9.25 2.63
N GLY A 18 1.70 8.16 2.40
CA GLY A 18 1.23 7.01 1.64
C GLY A 18 1.71 7.02 0.20
N PHE A 19 0.86 6.59 -0.72
CA PHE A 19 1.23 6.32 -2.10
C PHE A 19 1.33 7.58 -2.94
N CYS A 20 2.36 7.63 -3.79
CA CYS A 20 2.45 8.61 -4.85
C CYS A 20 1.70 8.11 -6.10
N ALA A 21 1.48 9.01 -7.06
CA ALA A 21 0.82 8.67 -8.32
C ALA A 21 1.52 7.52 -9.09
N GLY A 22 2.84 7.39 -8.94
CA GLY A 22 3.60 6.30 -9.56
C GLY A 22 3.30 4.93 -8.95
N VAL A 23 3.25 4.86 -7.62
CA VAL A 23 2.95 3.64 -6.86
C VAL A 23 1.52 3.16 -7.14
N ASP A 24 0.55 4.07 -7.06
CA ASP A 24 -0.86 3.76 -7.35
C ASP A 24 -1.03 3.22 -8.78
N ARG A 25 -0.43 3.89 -9.76
CA ARG A 25 -0.47 3.47 -11.17
C ARG A 25 0.21 2.12 -11.39
N ALA A 26 1.34 1.86 -10.74
CA ALA A 26 2.07 0.60 -10.90
C ALA A 26 1.22 -0.59 -10.40
N ILE A 27 0.63 -0.47 -9.21
CA ILE A 27 -0.29 -1.48 -8.66
C ILE A 27 -1.46 -1.71 -9.62
N ARG A 28 -2.10 -0.62 -10.07
CA ARG A 28 -3.28 -0.70 -10.95
C ARG A 28 -3.01 -1.40 -12.28
N ILE A 29 -1.80 -1.24 -12.85
CA ILE A 29 -1.42 -1.92 -14.09
C ILE A 29 -1.42 -3.45 -13.91
N VAL A 30 -0.92 -3.95 -12.79
CA VAL A 30 -0.89 -5.40 -12.53
C VAL A 30 -2.30 -5.93 -12.29
N GLU A 31 -3.13 -5.22 -11.53
CA GLU A 31 -4.54 -5.59 -11.32
C GLU A 31 -5.28 -5.71 -12.66
N LEU A 32 -5.16 -4.69 -13.52
CA LEU A 32 -5.79 -4.68 -14.85
C LEU A 32 -5.23 -5.77 -15.77
N ALA A 33 -3.94 -6.08 -15.67
CA ALA A 33 -3.34 -7.16 -16.44
C ALA A 33 -3.92 -8.53 -16.03
N ILE A 34 -4.10 -8.77 -14.73
CA ILE A 34 -4.72 -10.01 -14.22
C ILE A 34 -6.19 -10.09 -14.64
N GLU A 35 -6.94 -8.99 -14.53
CA GLU A 35 -8.35 -8.93 -14.95
C GLU A 35 -8.50 -9.25 -16.44
N LYS A 36 -7.62 -8.65 -17.28
CA LYS A 36 -7.71 -8.77 -18.73
C LYS A 36 -7.15 -10.09 -19.28
N HIS A 37 -6.10 -10.62 -18.67
CA HIS A 37 -5.33 -11.73 -19.24
C HIS A 37 -5.39 -13.01 -18.41
N GLY A 38 -5.97 -12.97 -17.21
CA GLY A 38 -5.93 -14.07 -16.25
C GLY A 38 -4.55 -14.23 -15.61
N ALA A 39 -4.48 -15.07 -14.58
CA ALA A 39 -3.21 -15.43 -13.95
C ALA A 39 -2.52 -16.58 -14.72
N PRO A 40 -1.17 -16.66 -14.72
CA PRO A 40 -0.22 -15.76 -14.05
C PRO A 40 0.18 -14.54 -14.89
N VAL A 41 0.28 -13.38 -14.22
CA VAL A 41 0.97 -12.19 -14.75
C VAL A 41 2.34 -12.08 -14.07
N TYR A 42 3.40 -12.05 -14.87
CA TYR A 42 4.77 -11.95 -14.36
C TYR A 42 5.23 -10.50 -14.28
N VAL A 43 5.80 -10.12 -13.13
CA VAL A 43 6.42 -8.81 -12.91
C VAL A 43 7.91 -9.00 -12.70
N ARG A 44 8.73 -8.17 -13.37
CA ARG A 44 10.19 -8.20 -13.21
C ARG A 44 10.57 -7.41 -11.96
N HIS A 45 11.05 -8.11 -10.93
CA HIS A 45 11.27 -7.62 -9.56
C HIS A 45 9.97 -7.26 -8.82
N GLU A 46 10.12 -6.81 -7.57
CA GLU A 46 9.04 -6.24 -6.79
C GLU A 46 8.56 -4.94 -7.45
N ILE A 47 7.25 -4.75 -7.52
CA ILE A 47 6.66 -3.64 -8.26
C ILE A 47 6.77 -2.29 -7.52
N VAL A 48 6.68 -2.31 -6.19
CA VAL A 48 6.82 -1.15 -5.28
C VAL A 48 7.39 -1.60 -3.95
#